data_AF-A0AAN6Z2S5-F1
#
_entry.id   AF-A0AAN6Z2S5-F1
#
_cell.length_a   1.000
_cell.length_b   1.000
_cell.length_c   1.000
_cell.angle_alpha   90.00
_cell.angle_beta   90.00
_cell.angle_gamma   90.00
#
_symmetry.space_group_name_H-M   'P 1'
#
loop_
_entity.id
_entity.type
_entity.pdbx_description
1 polymer ?
#
loop_
_entity_poly.entity_id
_entity_poly.type
_entity_poly.pdbx_seq_one_letter_code
_entity_poly.pdbx_strand_id
1 'polypeptide(L)'
;MLRKFLFGGKPRGRAAILMLPLFTTLLYLLVRSRVYDPPPRAPYHVASNIRNTSSDWWIEFFMRLENTRVVAAPTEINGSAPNDNWTPDTSIVRSDLLVLNATDEAKFRESHASFVRQLPQFASHLPYDAGTTGIVSTAGARNFGQAISMVLMARQAGSRLPIQIVVDSNSPWVESVCAETLPRYNASCLFLEDLWAGLHHQVVPKLHRFQWKFISIIASPFQNVLFLDADSLPVRSPDHLFTREPFISAGFITWPDYWVSQVAPAFYKIAGDIKVPSIASRASSESGIMIYDKARHADTLLLAAYYNYNGPDHYYSMLNQHGPGEGDKETFFQAALVLDALRRKGVYRQPTAWMKQGIGLKKGYWDVKTMPKSHGRTVKGNWRGMFMQQMDPSEDYRTVMAAIEKAKNDEVHDKANDESESNPAARARRSTAHSRRQKVSKFEHKPNVKQRRAGHKPGPKQNQDAGEDETVPNDSTLTESHISRFLTDSAFLDTAGRLPLEHDPHHYMFFHHNGVKPDLTAVLDEAAEVLATDEEEHYVRMWGDPGWIIDRYGRDIEKVLWHDSIEIYCQEQLARFERLRKVCKKMREIYEQVHNA
;
A
#
# COMPACT_ATOMS: atom_id res chain seq x y z
N MET A 1 -67.81 31.43 -56.45
CA MET A 1 -67.03 32.18 -57.47
C MET A 1 -65.81 32.80 -56.81
N LEU A 2 -64.69 32.86 -57.54
CA LEU A 2 -63.40 33.49 -57.21
C LEU A 2 -62.33 32.67 -56.44
N ARG A 3 -61.30 32.31 -57.23
CA ARG A 3 -59.86 32.26 -56.91
C ARG A 3 -59.42 33.32 -55.89
N LYS A 4 -58.49 32.95 -54.99
CA LYS A 4 -57.13 33.55 -54.85
C LYS A 4 -56.43 33.09 -53.57
N PHE A 5 -55.09 33.13 -53.61
CA PHE A 5 -54.11 32.97 -52.53
C PHE A 5 -53.59 31.55 -52.21
N LEU A 6 -52.77 31.03 -53.14
CA LEU A 6 -51.59 30.25 -52.78
C LEU A 6 -50.35 30.99 -53.29
N PHE A 7 -49.79 31.83 -52.45
CA PHE A 7 -48.43 32.35 -52.55
C PHE A 7 -47.81 32.31 -51.16
N GLY A 8 -46.59 31.78 -51.08
CA GLY A 8 -45.57 32.38 -50.24
C GLY A 8 -45.25 31.68 -48.92
N GLY A 9 -44.09 31.04 -48.90
CA GLY A 9 -43.18 31.13 -47.75
C GLY A 9 -43.05 29.88 -46.89
N LYS A 10 -41.95 29.14 -47.10
CA LYS A 10 -41.34 28.35 -46.02
C LYS A 10 -40.75 29.30 -44.97
N PRO A 11 -41.08 29.11 -43.70
CA PRO A 11 -40.06 29.05 -42.65
C PRO A 11 -40.39 27.89 -41.68
N ARG A 12 -39.51 27.24 -40.91
CA ARG A 12 -38.30 27.69 -40.22
C ARG A 12 -37.61 26.45 -39.63
N GLY A 13 -36.34 26.22 -39.99
CA GLY A 13 -35.42 25.32 -39.28
C GLY A 13 -34.89 25.94 -37.98
N ARG A 14 -35.78 26.40 -37.09
CA ARG A 14 -35.39 26.99 -35.78
C ARG A 14 -35.81 26.16 -34.57
N ALA A 15 -36.73 25.20 -34.72
CA ALA A 15 -37.12 24.32 -33.62
C ALA A 15 -36.08 23.22 -33.33
N ALA A 16 -35.36 22.74 -34.36
CA ALA A 16 -34.39 21.64 -34.21
C ALA A 16 -33.11 22.03 -33.44
N ILE A 17 -32.71 23.30 -33.46
CA ILE A 17 -31.45 23.77 -32.84
C ILE A 17 -31.62 24.00 -31.32
N LEU A 18 -32.85 24.25 -30.84
CA LEU A 18 -33.14 24.41 -29.41
C LEU A 18 -33.46 23.08 -28.71
N MET A 19 -33.85 22.04 -29.46
CA MET A 19 -34.16 20.72 -28.89
C MET A 19 -32.91 19.90 -28.60
N LEU A 20 -31.81 20.11 -29.34
CA LEU A 20 -30.55 19.39 -29.14
C LEU A 20 -29.92 19.66 -27.76
N PRO A 21 -29.74 20.92 -27.30
CA PRO A 21 -29.20 21.20 -25.97
C PRO A 21 -30.14 20.73 -24.85
N LEU A 22 -31.46 20.81 -25.06
CA LEU A 22 -32.46 20.31 -24.10
C LEU A 22 -32.39 18.79 -23.97
N PHE A 23 -32.22 18.08 -25.08
CA PHE A 23 -32.08 16.62 -25.09
C PHE A 23 -30.75 16.17 -24.50
N THR A 24 -29.64 16.87 -24.79
CA THR A 24 -28.34 16.57 -24.15
C THR A 24 -28.35 16.90 -22.66
N THR A 25 -29.05 17.97 -22.24
CA THR A 25 -29.19 18.30 -20.81
C THR A 25 -30.09 17.29 -20.10
N LEU A 26 -31.19 16.86 -20.73
CA LEU A 26 -32.06 15.83 -20.18
C LEU A 26 -31.36 14.47 -20.13
N LEU A 27 -30.60 14.11 -21.16
CA LEU A 27 -29.78 12.88 -21.19
C LEU A 27 -28.65 12.95 -20.15
N TYR A 28 -28.00 14.11 -19.99
CA TYR A 28 -27.01 14.35 -18.94
C TYR A 28 -27.62 14.23 -17.55
N LEU A 29 -28.81 14.78 -17.32
CA LEU A 29 -29.53 14.65 -16.04
C LEU A 29 -30.00 13.22 -15.78
N LEU A 30 -30.43 12.47 -16.80
CA LEU A 30 -30.84 11.07 -16.70
C LEU A 30 -29.65 10.11 -16.51
N VAL A 31 -28.50 10.41 -17.12
CA VAL A 31 -27.25 9.69 -16.87
C VAL A 31 -26.71 10.04 -15.48
N ARG A 32 -26.77 11.31 -15.08
CA ARG A 32 -26.40 11.75 -13.73
C ARG A 32 -27.28 11.11 -12.66
N SER A 33 -28.60 11.00 -12.87
CA SER A 33 -29.49 10.33 -11.90
C SER A 33 -29.23 8.82 -11.82
N ARG A 34 -28.76 8.18 -12.90
CA ARG A 34 -28.35 6.76 -12.87
C ARG A 34 -26.96 6.53 -12.29
N VAL A 35 -26.07 7.53 -12.36
CA VAL A 35 -24.70 7.47 -11.79
C VAL A 35 -24.69 7.91 -10.32
N TYR A 36 -25.68 8.68 -9.88
CA TYR A 36 -25.90 9.11 -8.50
C TYR A 36 -27.37 8.99 -8.12
N ASP A 37 -27.88 7.76 -8.05
CA ASP A 37 -28.92 7.46 -7.07
C ASP A 37 -28.17 7.05 -5.80
N PRO A 38 -28.06 7.93 -4.77
CA PRO A 38 -27.65 7.46 -3.46
C PRO A 38 -28.60 6.31 -3.11
N PRO A 39 -28.07 5.18 -2.60
CA PRO A 39 -28.93 4.07 -2.22
C PRO A 39 -30.08 4.60 -1.35
N PRO A 40 -31.31 4.08 -1.53
CA PRO A 40 -32.44 4.52 -0.74
C PRO A 40 -32.02 4.53 0.72
N ARG A 41 -32.34 5.63 1.43
CA ARG A 41 -32.06 5.81 2.86
C ARG A 41 -32.52 4.54 3.59
N ALA A 42 -31.61 3.60 3.79
CA ALA A 42 -31.73 2.71 4.91
C ALA A 42 -31.75 3.67 6.11
N PRO A 43 -32.73 3.56 7.02
CA PRO A 43 -32.50 4.10 8.34
C PRO A 43 -31.27 3.37 8.85
N TYR A 44 -30.09 3.96 8.63
CA TYR A 44 -28.97 3.82 9.51
C TYR A 44 -29.45 4.45 10.81
N HIS A 45 -30.24 3.68 11.56
CA HIS A 45 -29.91 3.54 12.95
C HIS A 45 -28.40 3.34 12.94
N VAL A 46 -27.67 4.29 13.53
CA VAL A 46 -26.46 3.93 14.26
C VAL A 46 -26.94 2.78 15.12
N ALA A 47 -26.81 1.58 14.59
CA ALA A 47 -27.00 0.41 15.37
C ALA A 47 -25.88 0.60 16.38
N SER A 48 -26.31 0.94 17.59
CA SER A 48 -25.67 0.74 18.88
C SER A 48 -25.29 -0.73 19.07
N ASN A 49 -24.76 -1.34 18.02
CA ASN A 49 -24.24 -2.67 17.87
C ASN A 49 -22.72 -2.55 17.63
N ILE A 50 -22.04 -1.60 18.29
CA ILE A 50 -20.76 -1.95 18.91
C ILE A 50 -21.12 -3.00 19.97
N ARG A 51 -21.45 -4.21 19.53
CA ARG A 51 -21.72 -5.34 20.42
C ARG A 51 -20.35 -5.79 20.89
N ASN A 52 -20.02 -5.39 22.11
CA ASN A 52 -19.05 -6.06 22.98
C ASN A 52 -17.75 -6.52 22.30
N THR A 53 -16.84 -5.59 21.97
CA THR A 53 -15.52 -5.82 22.55
C THR A 53 -15.74 -5.62 24.04
N SER A 54 -15.84 -6.70 24.83
CA SER A 54 -15.94 -6.52 26.27
C SER A 54 -14.74 -5.67 26.69
N SER A 55 -14.94 -4.75 27.63
CA SER A 55 -13.87 -4.04 28.32
C SER A 55 -12.70 -4.97 28.64
N ASP A 56 -13.01 -6.23 28.96
CA ASP A 56 -12.07 -7.30 29.28
C ASP A 56 -11.06 -7.58 28.17
N TRP A 57 -11.45 -7.53 26.88
CA TRP A 57 -10.50 -7.76 25.79
C TRP A 57 -9.46 -6.65 25.69
N TRP A 58 -9.87 -5.38 25.82
CA TRP A 58 -8.95 -4.25 25.80
C TRP A 58 -8.05 -4.22 27.04
N ILE A 59 -8.58 -4.62 28.21
CA ILE A 59 -7.77 -4.81 29.43
C ILE A 59 -6.71 -5.88 29.17
N GLU A 60 -7.10 -7.06 28.68
CA GLU A 60 -6.16 -8.12 28.33
C GLU A 60 -5.14 -7.64 27.30
N PHE A 61 -5.58 -6.91 26.28
CA PHE A 61 -4.72 -6.39 25.22
C PHE A 61 -3.59 -5.52 25.77
N PHE A 62 -3.92 -4.49 26.55
CA PHE A 62 -2.92 -3.61 27.13
C PHE A 62 -2.10 -4.31 28.22
N MET A 63 -2.70 -5.18 29.04
CA MET A 63 -1.95 -5.94 30.03
C MET A 63 -0.92 -6.87 29.40
N ARG A 64 -1.24 -7.54 28.29
CA ARG A 64 -0.28 -8.41 27.58
C ARG A 64 0.88 -7.60 26.99
N LEU A 65 0.59 -6.45 26.39
CA LEU A 65 1.61 -5.53 25.89
C LEU A 65 2.52 -5.02 27.01
N GLU A 66 1.94 -4.59 28.13
CA GLU A 66 2.70 -4.05 29.27
C GLU A 66 3.53 -5.13 29.98
N ASN A 67 2.94 -6.31 30.24
CA ASN A 67 3.63 -7.44 30.88
C ASN A 67 4.79 -8.00 30.05
N THR A 68 4.79 -7.73 28.74
CA THR A 68 5.86 -8.16 27.83
C THR A 68 6.67 -6.98 27.32
N ARG A 69 6.48 -5.77 27.84
CA ARG A 69 7.23 -4.60 27.36
C ARG A 69 8.73 -4.82 27.51
N VAL A 70 9.50 -4.21 26.62
CA VAL A 70 10.95 -4.20 26.73
C VAL A 70 11.34 -3.31 27.91
N VAL A 71 12.12 -3.85 28.86
CA VAL A 71 12.63 -3.11 30.02
C VAL A 71 14.13 -2.87 29.86
N ALA A 72 14.48 -2.11 28.81
CA ALA A 72 15.85 -1.71 28.49
C ALA A 72 15.94 -0.19 28.34
N ALA A 73 17.16 0.36 28.29
CA ALA A 73 17.34 1.75 27.91
C ALA A 73 16.88 1.97 26.46
N PRO A 74 16.46 3.19 26.07
CA PRO A 74 16.17 3.51 24.68
C PRO A 74 17.32 3.11 23.76
N THR A 75 16.97 2.58 22.59
CA THR A 75 17.93 2.03 21.64
C THR A 75 18.78 3.13 21.01
N GLU A 76 20.10 2.97 21.08
CA GLU A 76 21.07 3.91 20.51
C GLU A 76 21.51 3.48 19.10
N ILE A 77 21.56 4.43 18.17
CA ILE A 77 22.05 4.25 16.79
C ILE A 77 23.25 5.15 16.58
N ASN A 78 24.36 4.59 16.10
CA ASN A 78 25.57 5.34 15.79
C ASN A 78 25.46 6.02 14.41
N GLY A 79 24.79 7.18 14.37
CA GLY A 79 24.56 7.96 13.16
C GLY A 79 23.17 7.74 12.57
N SER A 80 23.07 7.72 11.25
CA SER A 80 21.81 7.53 10.51
C SER A 80 22.09 6.70 9.25
N ALA A 81 21.20 5.76 8.97
CA ALA A 81 21.28 4.94 7.76
C ALA A 81 21.09 5.79 6.49
N PRO A 82 21.76 5.45 5.39
CA PRO A 82 21.70 6.23 4.15
C PRO A 82 20.32 6.18 3.49
N ASN A 83 20.01 7.25 2.76
CA ASN A 83 18.78 7.39 1.97
C ASN A 83 18.91 6.75 0.58
N ASP A 84 19.25 5.46 0.55
CA ASP A 84 19.47 4.76 -0.70
C ASP A 84 18.16 4.20 -1.29
N ASN A 85 17.94 4.47 -2.57
CA ASN A 85 16.84 3.87 -3.33
C ASN A 85 17.12 2.39 -3.59
N TRP A 86 16.08 1.58 -3.48
CA TRP A 86 16.16 0.15 -3.74
C TRP A 86 15.99 -0.17 -5.23
N THR A 87 16.78 -1.13 -5.70
CA THR A 87 16.60 -1.79 -7.01
C THR A 87 16.78 -3.30 -6.87
N PRO A 88 16.14 -4.11 -7.73
CA PRO A 88 16.35 -5.56 -7.85
C PRO A 88 17.80 -6.06 -7.84
N ASP A 89 18.68 -5.30 -8.49
CA ASP A 89 20.08 -5.60 -8.75
C ASP A 89 21.04 -4.85 -7.82
N THR A 90 20.50 -4.26 -6.74
CA THR A 90 21.28 -3.44 -5.83
C THR A 90 22.46 -4.22 -5.21
N SER A 91 23.62 -3.57 -5.17
CA SER A 91 24.82 -4.06 -4.48
C SER A 91 25.03 -3.41 -3.11
N ILE A 92 24.01 -2.72 -2.60
CA ILE A 92 24.08 -2.00 -1.32
C ILE A 92 24.25 -2.98 -0.17
N VAL A 93 25.12 -2.63 0.78
CA VAL A 93 25.36 -3.39 2.01
C VAL A 93 24.50 -2.80 3.13
N ARG A 94 23.90 -3.69 3.93
CA ARG A 94 23.03 -3.25 5.03
C ARG A 94 23.84 -2.56 6.10
N SER A 95 23.35 -1.40 6.54
CA SER A 95 23.91 -0.73 7.71
C SER A 95 23.71 -1.57 8.98
N ASP A 96 24.70 -1.54 9.86
CA ASP A 96 24.64 -2.12 11.20
C ASP A 96 25.17 -1.07 12.20
N LEU A 97 24.31 -0.09 12.48
CA LEU A 97 24.57 1.09 13.29
C LEU A 97 24.00 0.96 14.71
N LEU A 98 23.21 -0.08 14.95
CA LEU A 98 22.60 -0.35 16.24
C LEU A 98 23.67 -0.67 17.29
N VAL A 99 23.69 0.11 18.38
CA VAL A 99 24.52 -0.16 19.54
C VAL A 99 23.71 -0.96 20.55
N LEU A 100 24.00 -2.26 20.67
CA LEU A 100 23.29 -3.16 21.58
C LEU A 100 24.27 -4.07 22.31
N ASN A 101 24.29 -4.01 23.65
CA ASN A 101 25.08 -4.90 24.48
C ASN A 101 24.35 -6.24 24.71
N ALA A 102 25.10 -7.26 25.15
CA ALA A 102 24.57 -8.61 25.36
C ALA A 102 23.45 -8.67 26.42
N THR A 103 23.50 -7.82 27.44
CA THR A 103 22.49 -7.77 28.51
C THR A 103 21.16 -7.27 27.98
N ASP A 104 21.15 -6.17 27.21
CA ASP A 104 19.94 -5.64 26.64
C ASP A 104 19.41 -6.53 25.52
N GLU A 105 20.29 -7.11 24.68
CA GLU A 105 19.89 -8.13 23.70
C GLU A 105 19.12 -9.28 24.36
N ALA A 106 19.59 -9.79 25.51
CA ALA A 106 18.89 -10.84 26.25
C ALA A 106 17.50 -10.41 26.74
N LYS A 107 17.35 -9.16 27.19
CA LYS A 107 16.03 -8.60 27.59
C LYS A 107 15.08 -8.49 26.41
N PHE A 108 15.56 -8.02 25.26
CA PHE A 108 14.79 -7.97 24.02
C PHE A 108 14.33 -9.36 23.60
N ARG A 109 15.23 -10.35 23.63
CA ARG A 109 14.94 -11.75 23.30
C ARG A 109 13.88 -12.34 24.22
N GLU A 110 14.01 -12.15 25.54
CA GLU A 110 13.03 -12.69 26.48
C GLU A 110 11.67 -12.02 26.32
N SER A 111 11.63 -10.68 26.21
CA SER A 111 10.41 -9.91 25.96
C SER A 111 9.69 -10.38 24.68
N HIS A 112 10.42 -10.46 23.57
CA HIS A 112 9.87 -10.90 22.28
C HIS A 112 9.37 -12.34 22.33
N ALA A 113 10.19 -13.28 22.83
CA ALA A 113 9.81 -14.68 22.96
C ALA A 113 8.60 -14.87 23.88
N SER A 114 8.53 -14.11 24.98
CA SER A 114 7.39 -14.12 25.91
C SER A 114 6.09 -13.68 25.24
N PHE A 115 6.14 -12.63 24.42
CA PHE A 115 4.96 -12.20 23.66
C PHE A 115 4.56 -13.22 22.58
N VAL A 116 5.53 -13.75 21.81
CA VAL A 116 5.27 -14.76 20.77
C VAL A 116 4.62 -16.02 21.34
N ARG A 117 5.03 -16.47 22.53
CA ARG A 117 4.42 -17.63 23.21
C ARG A 117 2.93 -17.42 23.54
N GLN A 118 2.49 -16.18 23.71
CA GLN A 118 1.11 -15.83 24.05
C GLN A 118 0.21 -15.64 22.82
N LEU A 119 0.80 -15.36 21.65
CA LEU A 119 0.06 -15.08 20.41
C LEU A 119 -0.99 -16.14 20.06
N PRO A 120 -0.73 -17.46 20.19
CA PRO A 120 -1.74 -18.47 19.88
C PRO A 120 -3.06 -18.28 20.62
N GLN A 121 -3.00 -18.03 21.93
CA GLN A 121 -4.20 -17.81 22.73
C GLN A 121 -4.79 -16.45 22.37
N PHE A 122 -3.96 -15.41 22.35
CA PHE A 122 -4.40 -14.04 22.22
C PHE A 122 -5.07 -13.73 20.86
N ALA A 123 -4.51 -14.26 19.78
CA ALA A 123 -5.05 -14.10 18.43
C ALA A 123 -6.38 -14.84 18.22
N SER A 124 -6.66 -15.88 19.02
CA SER A 124 -7.85 -16.73 18.85
C SER A 124 -9.18 -16.03 19.09
N HIS A 125 -9.15 -14.91 19.79
CA HIS A 125 -10.32 -14.13 20.17
C HIS A 125 -10.11 -12.63 19.89
N LEU A 126 -9.26 -12.27 18.91
CA LEU A 126 -9.22 -10.91 18.38
C LEU A 126 -10.64 -10.54 17.88
N PRO A 127 -11.25 -9.44 18.35
CA PRO A 127 -12.61 -9.09 17.98
C PRO A 127 -12.70 -8.55 16.55
N TYR A 128 -13.71 -9.05 15.82
CA TYR A 128 -14.16 -8.55 14.52
C TYR A 128 -15.50 -9.19 14.16
N ASP A 129 -16.25 -8.52 13.29
CA ASP A 129 -17.48 -9.01 12.69
C ASP A 129 -17.15 -9.89 11.49
N ALA A 130 -17.50 -11.18 11.57
CA ALA A 130 -17.15 -12.14 10.53
C ALA A 130 -17.78 -11.78 9.18
N GLY A 131 -17.01 -11.96 8.10
CA GLY A 131 -17.48 -11.72 6.72
C GLY A 131 -17.65 -10.25 6.34
N THR A 132 -17.24 -9.31 7.19
CA THR A 132 -17.30 -7.88 6.89
C THR A 132 -16.00 -7.39 6.27
N THR A 133 -16.11 -6.42 5.35
CA THR A 133 -14.98 -5.80 4.65
C THR A 133 -15.14 -4.29 4.70
N GLY A 134 -14.07 -3.56 4.97
CA GLY A 134 -14.11 -2.10 4.99
C GLY A 134 -12.74 -1.44 4.87
N ILE A 135 -12.77 -0.13 4.64
CA ILE A 135 -11.59 0.73 4.66
C ILE A 135 -11.45 1.31 6.07
N VAL A 136 -10.24 1.33 6.60
CA VAL A 136 -9.93 1.88 7.93
C VAL A 136 -8.89 2.96 7.79
N SER A 137 -9.10 4.09 8.46
CA SER A 137 -8.13 5.19 8.55
C SER A 137 -8.08 5.69 9.99
N THR A 138 -7.03 6.43 10.33
CA THR A 138 -6.94 7.19 11.58
C THR A 138 -6.77 8.68 11.30
N ALA A 139 -7.39 9.54 12.10
CA ALA A 139 -7.23 10.99 12.00
C ALA A 139 -7.46 11.69 13.35
N GLY A 140 -6.75 12.79 13.58
CA GLY A 140 -7.06 13.78 14.60
C GLY A 140 -7.54 15.08 13.97
N ALA A 141 -7.91 16.07 14.77
CA ALA A 141 -8.43 17.35 14.25
C ALA A 141 -7.50 18.06 13.26
N ARG A 142 -6.19 17.85 13.34
CA ARG A 142 -5.21 18.54 12.48
C ARG A 142 -5.13 17.97 11.06
N ASN A 143 -5.42 16.69 10.88
CA ASN A 143 -5.34 16.01 9.57
C ASN A 143 -6.70 15.46 9.12
N PHE A 144 -7.79 15.77 9.82
CA PHE A 144 -9.12 15.28 9.48
C PHE A 144 -9.59 15.75 8.09
N GLY A 145 -9.08 16.88 7.59
CA GLY A 145 -9.34 17.30 6.21
C GLY A 145 -8.74 16.35 5.16
N GLN A 146 -7.61 15.72 5.46
CA GLN A 146 -7.03 14.67 4.62
C GLN A 146 -7.95 13.45 4.59
N ALA A 147 -8.48 13.04 5.76
CA ALA A 147 -9.41 11.91 5.84
C ALA A 147 -10.70 12.16 5.03
N ILE A 148 -11.20 13.40 5.01
CA ILE A 148 -12.31 13.79 4.14
C ILE A 148 -11.94 13.63 2.66
N SER A 149 -10.75 14.10 2.25
CA SER A 149 -10.24 13.90 0.89
C SER A 149 -10.12 12.41 0.52
N MET A 150 -9.65 11.56 1.44
CA MET A 150 -9.60 10.10 1.24
C MET A 150 -11.00 9.50 1.06
N VAL A 151 -11.99 9.93 1.86
CA VAL A 151 -13.39 9.46 1.72
C VAL A 151 -13.95 9.85 0.35
N LEU A 152 -13.77 11.11 -0.05
CA LEU A 152 -14.23 11.61 -1.34
C LEU A 152 -13.59 10.85 -2.50
N MET A 153 -12.27 10.66 -2.46
CA MET A 153 -11.55 9.92 -3.49
C MET A 153 -12.00 8.47 -3.58
N ALA A 154 -12.22 7.78 -2.46
CA ALA A 154 -12.75 6.41 -2.45
C ALA A 154 -14.12 6.33 -3.14
N ARG A 155 -15.01 7.28 -2.87
CA ARG A 155 -16.35 7.32 -3.49
C ARG A 155 -16.28 7.70 -4.96
N GLN A 156 -15.44 8.68 -5.31
CA GLN A 156 -15.21 9.06 -6.69
C GLN A 156 -14.61 7.91 -7.51
N ALA A 157 -13.75 7.10 -6.90
CA ALA A 157 -13.19 5.93 -7.54
C ALA A 157 -14.20 4.77 -7.71
N GLY A 158 -15.40 4.89 -7.15
CA GLY A 158 -16.48 3.91 -7.26
C GLY A 158 -16.54 2.89 -6.13
N SER A 159 -15.80 3.11 -5.03
CA SER A 159 -15.82 2.19 -3.88
C SER A 159 -17.16 2.23 -3.16
N ARG A 160 -17.69 1.06 -2.83
CA ARG A 160 -18.90 0.89 -2.01
C ARG A 160 -18.58 0.41 -0.60
N LEU A 161 -17.33 0.06 -0.31
CA LEU A 161 -16.92 -0.40 1.00
C LEU A 161 -17.23 0.64 2.08
N PRO A 162 -17.73 0.21 3.26
CA PRO A 162 -17.86 1.10 4.41
C PRO A 162 -16.47 1.59 4.83
N ILE A 163 -16.40 2.84 5.27
CA ILE A 163 -15.17 3.48 5.75
C ILE A 163 -15.31 3.74 7.25
N GLN A 164 -14.36 3.27 8.06
CA GLN A 164 -14.27 3.57 9.49
C GLN A 164 -13.06 4.45 9.76
N ILE A 165 -13.29 5.68 10.23
CA ILE A 165 -12.24 6.59 10.66
C ILE A 165 -12.13 6.50 12.18
N VAL A 166 -10.98 6.07 12.69
CA VAL A 166 -10.69 6.11 14.13
C VAL A 166 -10.18 7.50 14.48
N VAL A 167 -10.83 8.16 15.43
CA VAL A 167 -10.65 9.58 15.69
C VAL A 167 -9.94 9.80 17.03
N ASP A 168 -8.82 10.51 17.00
CA ASP A 168 -8.11 11.04 18.17
C ASP A 168 -8.39 12.54 18.27
N SER A 169 -9.63 12.89 18.59
CA SER A 169 -10.05 14.30 18.70
C SER A 169 -11.42 14.48 19.34
N ASN A 170 -11.50 15.47 20.22
CA ASN A 170 -12.74 16.03 20.78
C ASN A 170 -13.18 17.34 20.10
N SER A 171 -12.81 17.52 18.82
CA SER A 171 -13.08 18.78 18.12
C SER A 171 -14.55 18.86 17.68
N PRO A 172 -15.31 19.90 18.08
CA PRO A 172 -16.74 19.97 17.80
C PRO A 172 -17.10 19.94 16.30
N TRP A 173 -16.22 20.46 15.44
CA TRP A 173 -16.45 20.41 14.00
C TRP A 173 -16.20 19.02 13.42
N VAL A 174 -15.23 18.27 13.95
CA VAL A 174 -14.98 16.88 13.58
C VAL A 174 -16.17 16.02 13.98
N GLU A 175 -16.66 16.16 15.22
CA GLU A 175 -17.86 15.48 15.70
C GLU A 175 -19.08 15.75 14.82
N SER A 176 -19.30 17.02 14.44
CA SER A 176 -20.40 17.40 13.54
C SER A 176 -20.26 16.77 12.15
N VAL A 177 -19.06 16.79 11.56
CA VAL A 177 -18.82 16.15 10.26
C VAL A 177 -19.04 14.63 10.35
N CYS A 178 -18.53 13.99 11.42
CA CYS A 178 -18.71 12.57 11.70
C CYS A 178 -20.19 12.16 11.85
N ALA A 179 -20.99 12.96 12.55
CA ALA A 179 -22.38 12.63 12.83
C ALA A 179 -23.33 12.99 11.68
N GLU A 180 -23.09 14.11 10.98
CA GLU A 180 -24.09 14.72 10.09
C GLU A 180 -23.72 14.63 8.60
N THR A 181 -22.43 14.49 8.28
CA THR A 181 -21.92 14.54 6.90
C THR A 181 -21.39 13.19 6.40
N LEU A 182 -20.44 12.58 7.11
CA LEU A 182 -19.78 11.34 6.66
C LEU A 182 -20.71 10.12 6.45
N PRO A 183 -21.82 9.94 7.20
CA PRO A 183 -22.73 8.82 6.96
C PRO A 183 -23.32 8.80 5.55
N ARG A 184 -23.46 9.97 4.90
CA ARG A 184 -23.91 10.09 3.49
C ARG A 184 -22.94 9.47 2.50
N TYR A 185 -21.68 9.34 2.90
CA TYR A 185 -20.60 8.71 2.14
C TYR A 185 -20.30 7.31 2.64
N ASN A 186 -21.24 6.62 3.31
CA ASN A 186 -21.01 5.29 3.89
C ASN A 186 -19.71 5.25 4.73
N ALA A 187 -19.48 6.33 5.49
CA ALA A 187 -18.31 6.52 6.33
C ALA A 187 -18.78 6.85 7.76
N SER A 188 -18.13 6.26 8.76
CA SER A 188 -18.41 6.46 10.18
C SER A 188 -17.13 6.80 10.94
N CYS A 189 -17.29 7.47 12.08
CA CYS A 189 -16.20 7.73 13.02
C CYS A 189 -16.31 6.80 14.22
N LEU A 190 -15.15 6.40 14.76
CA LEU A 190 -15.01 5.60 15.97
C LEU A 190 -14.11 6.37 16.93
N PHE A 191 -14.69 6.85 18.02
CA PHE A 191 -13.96 7.54 19.07
C PHE A 191 -13.46 6.49 20.07
N LEU A 192 -12.16 6.46 20.32
CA LEU A 192 -11.61 5.45 21.23
C LEU A 192 -12.00 5.71 22.68
N GLU A 193 -12.30 6.96 23.05
CA GLU A 193 -12.82 7.28 24.38
C GLU A 193 -14.13 6.53 24.68
N ASP A 194 -14.97 6.32 23.65
CA ASP A 194 -16.21 5.56 23.78
C ASP A 194 -15.94 4.05 23.93
N LEU A 195 -14.97 3.51 23.19
CA LEU A 195 -14.57 2.11 23.29
C LEU A 195 -13.91 1.76 24.63
N TRP A 196 -13.20 2.72 25.20
CA TRP A 196 -12.49 2.56 26.47
C TRP A 196 -13.25 3.18 27.63
N ALA A 197 -14.50 3.57 27.43
CA ALA A 197 -15.36 4.08 28.49
C ALA A 197 -15.46 3.05 29.62
N GLY A 198 -15.02 3.44 30.82
CA GLY A 198 -14.98 2.57 32.00
C GLY A 198 -13.67 1.80 32.21
N LEU A 199 -12.71 1.87 31.29
CA LEU A 199 -11.35 1.41 31.54
C LEU A 199 -10.62 2.39 32.45
N HIS A 200 -9.86 1.88 33.42
CA HIS A 200 -9.04 2.73 34.26
C HIS A 200 -7.93 3.37 33.42
N HIS A 201 -7.69 4.68 33.60
CA HIS A 201 -6.70 5.44 32.81
C HIS A 201 -5.26 4.90 32.93
N GLN A 202 -4.96 4.10 33.96
CA GLN A 202 -3.66 3.43 34.10
C GLN A 202 -3.52 2.18 33.23
N VAL A 203 -4.62 1.61 32.74
CA VAL A 203 -4.63 0.45 31.84
C VAL A 203 -4.40 0.88 30.40
N VAL A 204 -4.96 2.02 30.00
CA VAL A 204 -4.82 2.54 28.64
C VAL A 204 -3.54 3.37 28.54
N PRO A 205 -2.53 2.93 27.78
CA PRO A 205 -1.29 3.67 27.61
C PRO A 205 -1.55 4.95 26.80
N LYS A 206 -0.72 5.96 27.03
CA LYS A 206 -0.70 7.13 26.16
C LYS A 206 -0.12 6.72 24.81
N LEU A 207 -0.93 6.80 23.75
CA LEU A 207 -0.51 6.50 22.39
C LEU A 207 0.11 7.73 21.73
N HIS A 208 1.13 7.49 20.90
CA HIS A 208 1.88 8.51 20.21
C HIS A 208 1.91 8.24 18.70
N ARG A 209 1.62 9.29 17.91
CA ARG A 209 1.86 9.37 16.46
C ARG A 209 1.50 8.08 15.70
N PHE A 210 2.48 7.28 15.32
CA PHE A 210 2.30 6.08 14.48
C PHE A 210 1.57 4.93 15.18
N GLN A 211 1.52 4.92 16.51
CA GLN A 211 0.84 3.87 17.29
C GLN A 211 -0.67 3.83 17.04
N TRP A 212 -1.27 4.92 16.56
CA TRP A 212 -2.69 4.97 16.23
C TRP A 212 -3.09 4.02 15.09
N LYS A 213 -2.15 3.65 14.21
CA LYS A 213 -2.45 2.78 13.06
C LYS A 213 -2.85 1.38 13.49
N PHE A 214 -2.04 0.68 14.28
CA PHE A 214 -2.38 -0.69 14.71
C PHE A 214 -3.64 -0.71 15.57
N ILE A 215 -3.83 0.31 16.42
CA ILE A 215 -5.04 0.46 17.24
C ILE A 215 -6.27 0.64 16.34
N SER A 216 -6.18 1.48 15.31
CA SER A 216 -7.30 1.71 14.39
C SER A 216 -7.72 0.44 13.65
N ILE A 217 -6.73 -0.34 13.18
CA ILE A 217 -6.98 -1.62 12.53
C ILE A 217 -7.66 -2.55 13.53
N ILE A 218 -7.09 -2.74 14.73
CA ILE A 218 -7.65 -3.63 15.77
C ILE A 218 -9.08 -3.22 16.16
N ALA A 219 -9.31 -1.94 16.44
CA ALA A 219 -10.59 -1.40 16.93
C ALA A 219 -11.70 -1.42 15.88
N SER A 220 -11.36 -1.40 14.59
CA SER A 220 -12.36 -1.49 13.53
C SER A 220 -13.17 -2.79 13.60
N PRO A 221 -14.46 -2.80 13.24
CA PRO A 221 -15.26 -4.02 13.29
C PRO A 221 -14.92 -5.00 12.16
N PHE A 222 -14.21 -4.55 11.11
CA PHE A 222 -14.09 -5.35 9.90
C PHE A 222 -13.19 -6.58 10.05
N GLN A 223 -13.61 -7.71 9.47
CA GLN A 223 -12.71 -8.86 9.28
C GLN A 223 -11.64 -8.53 8.24
N ASN A 224 -12.05 -8.06 7.06
CA ASN A 224 -11.15 -7.68 5.99
C ASN A 224 -10.98 -6.15 5.96
N VAL A 225 -9.76 -5.68 6.12
CA VAL A 225 -9.42 -4.26 6.29
C VAL A 225 -8.50 -3.83 5.16
N LEU A 226 -8.85 -2.77 4.45
CA LEU A 226 -7.88 -1.93 3.74
C LEU A 226 -7.56 -0.75 4.64
N PHE A 227 -6.37 -0.76 5.24
CA PHE A 227 -5.87 0.39 5.99
C PHE A 227 -5.30 1.43 5.03
N LEU A 228 -5.68 2.68 5.23
CA LEU A 228 -5.15 3.86 4.54
C LEU A 228 -4.78 4.92 5.57
N ASP A 229 -3.58 5.49 5.45
CA ASP A 229 -3.30 6.79 6.04
C ASP A 229 -4.23 7.84 5.41
N ALA A 230 -4.54 8.91 6.16
CA ALA A 230 -5.50 9.92 5.74
C ALA A 230 -5.10 10.64 4.43
N ASP A 231 -3.83 10.57 4.04
CA ASP A 231 -3.23 11.15 2.85
C ASP A 231 -2.95 10.14 1.71
N SER A 232 -3.45 8.91 1.87
CA SER A 232 -3.41 7.83 0.87
C SER A 232 -4.73 7.76 0.11
N LEU A 233 -4.75 8.35 -1.09
CA LEU A 233 -5.98 8.50 -1.88
C LEU A 233 -6.15 7.34 -2.88
N PRO A 234 -7.23 6.54 -2.79
CA PRO A 234 -7.56 5.58 -3.85
C PRO A 234 -8.02 6.31 -5.11
N VAL A 235 -7.40 5.98 -6.25
CA VAL A 235 -7.73 6.55 -7.57
C VAL A 235 -8.44 5.56 -8.48
N ARG A 236 -8.57 4.31 -8.02
CA ARG A 236 -9.42 3.24 -8.56
C ARG A 236 -10.20 2.60 -7.42
N SER A 237 -11.33 1.96 -7.73
CA SER A 237 -12.10 1.25 -6.70
C SER A 237 -11.24 0.13 -6.11
N PRO A 238 -11.05 0.06 -4.79
CA PRO A 238 -10.32 -1.02 -4.14
C PRO A 238 -11.21 -2.25 -3.86
N ASP A 239 -12.50 -2.20 -4.17
CA ASP A 239 -13.46 -3.23 -3.79
C ASP A 239 -13.09 -4.61 -4.34
N HIS A 240 -12.54 -4.70 -5.56
CA HIS A 240 -12.15 -5.97 -6.16
C HIS A 240 -10.97 -6.63 -5.46
N LEU A 241 -10.14 -5.88 -4.73
CA LEU A 241 -8.94 -6.40 -4.08
C LEU A 241 -9.27 -7.52 -3.09
N PHE A 242 -10.46 -7.51 -2.50
CA PHE A 242 -10.89 -8.53 -1.53
C PHE A 242 -11.44 -9.82 -2.15
N THR A 243 -11.56 -9.86 -3.48
CA THR A 243 -12.16 -11.00 -4.22
C THR A 243 -11.20 -11.60 -5.25
N ARG A 244 -9.97 -11.09 -5.32
CA ARG A 244 -8.96 -11.48 -6.30
C ARG A 244 -7.64 -11.81 -5.64
N GLU A 245 -6.77 -12.47 -6.40
CA GLU A 245 -5.38 -12.59 -6.01
C GLU A 245 -4.70 -11.21 -6.00
N PRO A 246 -3.75 -10.97 -5.07
CA PRO A 246 -3.19 -11.95 -4.13
C PRO A 246 -3.96 -12.09 -2.80
N PHE A 247 -5.04 -11.34 -2.58
CA PHE A 247 -5.69 -11.28 -1.27
C PHE A 247 -6.36 -12.60 -0.86
N ILE A 248 -7.05 -13.26 -1.81
CA ILE A 248 -7.79 -14.49 -1.51
C ILE A 248 -6.84 -15.58 -0.98
N SER A 249 -5.61 -15.66 -1.47
CA SER A 249 -4.64 -16.67 -1.03
C SER A 249 -3.66 -16.18 0.04
N ALA A 250 -3.35 -14.88 0.12
CA ALA A 250 -2.46 -14.33 1.15
C ALA A 250 -3.21 -13.85 2.42
N GLY A 251 -4.15 -12.93 2.24
CA GLY A 251 -4.83 -12.25 3.35
C GLY A 251 -4.03 -11.16 4.04
N PHE A 252 -2.77 -10.93 3.66
CA PHE A 252 -1.99 -9.78 4.06
C PHE A 252 -1.26 -9.22 2.83
N ILE A 253 -1.45 -7.93 2.53
CA ILE A 253 -0.80 -7.26 1.40
C ILE A 253 -0.12 -5.99 1.88
N THR A 254 1.15 -5.80 1.50
CA THR A 254 1.95 -4.60 1.74
C THR A 254 2.41 -3.98 0.42
N TRP A 255 2.75 -2.70 0.47
CA TRP A 255 3.34 -1.99 -0.66
C TRP A 255 4.78 -1.59 -0.34
N PRO A 256 5.64 -1.46 -1.35
CA PRO A 256 6.98 -0.95 -1.18
C PRO A 256 6.99 0.58 -1.04
N ASP A 257 7.96 1.05 -0.28
CA ASP A 257 8.50 2.41 -0.30
C ASP A 257 9.78 2.41 -1.18
N TYR A 258 10.37 3.57 -1.47
CA TYR A 258 11.53 3.70 -2.35
C TYR A 258 12.82 3.08 -1.80
N TRP A 259 12.93 2.97 -0.47
CA TRP A 259 14.22 2.82 0.19
C TRP A 259 14.64 1.36 0.35
N VAL A 260 15.94 1.13 0.46
CA VAL A 260 16.49 -0.12 0.97
C VAL A 260 16.02 -0.36 2.41
N SER A 261 15.67 -1.60 2.77
CA SER A 261 15.35 -1.96 4.16
C SER A 261 16.60 -1.91 5.04
N GLN A 262 16.57 -1.04 6.06
CA GLN A 262 17.66 -0.79 7.01
C GLN A 262 17.44 -1.51 8.36
N VAL A 263 16.71 -2.61 8.37
CA VAL A 263 16.43 -3.35 9.62
C VAL A 263 17.71 -3.97 10.17
N ALA A 264 18.11 -3.55 11.37
CA ALA A 264 19.37 -3.96 11.99
C ALA A 264 19.49 -5.50 12.05
N PRO A 265 20.65 -6.10 11.69
CA PRO A 265 20.86 -7.54 11.78
C PRO A 265 20.50 -8.15 13.14
N ALA A 266 20.77 -7.42 14.24
CA ALA A 266 20.43 -7.87 15.59
C ALA A 266 18.93 -8.08 15.82
N PHE A 267 18.04 -7.40 15.08
CA PHE A 267 16.59 -7.64 15.16
C PHE A 267 16.25 -9.09 14.83
N TYR A 268 16.87 -9.67 13.79
CA TYR A 268 16.61 -11.05 13.37
C TYR A 268 17.15 -12.08 14.38
N LYS A 269 18.22 -11.71 15.10
CA LYS A 269 18.72 -12.46 16.25
C LYS A 269 17.71 -12.41 17.40
N ILE A 270 17.24 -11.21 17.76
CA ILE A 270 16.22 -10.97 18.79
C ILE A 270 14.94 -11.76 18.51
N ALA A 271 14.49 -11.75 17.25
CA ALA A 271 13.26 -12.38 16.79
C ALA A 271 13.32 -13.92 16.67
N GLY A 272 14.27 -14.57 17.35
CA GLY A 272 14.38 -16.02 17.43
C GLY A 272 15.41 -16.64 16.47
N ASP A 273 16.54 -15.96 16.26
CA ASP A 273 17.66 -16.40 15.40
C ASP A 273 17.20 -16.78 14.00
N ILE A 274 16.43 -15.89 13.37
CA ILE A 274 15.96 -16.09 12.00
C ILE A 274 17.00 -15.55 11.01
N LYS A 275 16.98 -16.08 9.79
CA LYS A 275 17.93 -15.67 8.74
C LYS A 275 17.69 -14.20 8.39
N VAL A 276 18.77 -13.42 8.35
CA VAL A 276 18.75 -12.05 7.85
C VAL A 276 18.39 -12.08 6.34
N PRO A 277 17.28 -11.45 5.91
CA PRO A 277 16.89 -11.41 4.50
C PRO A 277 17.93 -10.69 3.65
N SER A 278 18.05 -11.04 2.37
CA SER A 278 18.89 -10.29 1.43
C SER A 278 18.34 -8.87 1.24
N ILE A 279 19.21 -7.86 1.08
CA ILE A 279 18.78 -6.52 0.68
C ILE A 279 18.10 -6.54 -0.69
N ALA A 280 18.59 -7.36 -1.62
CA ALA A 280 18.02 -7.46 -2.97
C ALA A 280 16.67 -8.20 -3.01
N SER A 281 16.15 -8.69 -1.88
CA SER A 281 14.89 -9.44 -1.83
C SER A 281 13.66 -8.57 -1.97
N ARG A 282 13.70 -7.35 -1.40
CA ARG A 282 12.59 -6.38 -1.44
C ARG A 282 13.08 -4.98 -1.06
N ALA A 283 12.34 -3.97 -1.47
CA ALA A 283 12.41 -2.65 -0.89
C ALA A 283 11.83 -2.62 0.53
N SER A 284 12.08 -1.53 1.27
CA SER A 284 11.37 -1.22 2.52
C SER A 284 9.87 -1.09 2.28
N SER A 285 9.07 -1.28 3.33
CA SER A 285 7.61 -1.34 3.24
C SER A 285 7.00 0.04 3.48
N GLU A 286 5.86 0.33 2.86
CA GLU A 286 5.03 1.50 3.11
C GLU A 286 3.80 1.07 3.94
N SER A 287 3.68 1.57 5.16
CA SER A 287 2.55 1.27 6.06
C SER A 287 1.38 2.24 5.94
N GLY A 288 1.49 3.26 5.08
CA GLY A 288 0.36 4.11 4.72
C GLY A 288 -0.75 3.37 3.98
N ILE A 289 -0.45 2.23 3.33
CA ILE A 289 -1.42 1.38 2.64
C ILE A 289 -1.14 -0.09 2.95
N MET A 290 -2.12 -0.80 3.53
CA MET A 290 -2.01 -2.23 3.83
C MET A 290 -3.37 -2.92 3.74
N ILE A 291 -3.41 -4.19 3.36
CA ILE A 291 -4.63 -5.01 3.42
C ILE A 291 -4.46 -6.15 4.41
N TYR A 292 -5.44 -6.36 5.29
CA TYR A 292 -5.49 -7.43 6.29
C TYR A 292 -6.76 -8.25 6.20
N ASP A 293 -6.65 -9.54 6.46
CA ASP A 293 -7.71 -10.40 6.94
C ASP A 293 -7.43 -10.73 8.41
N LYS A 294 -8.16 -10.10 9.33
CA LYS A 294 -7.98 -10.30 10.77
C LYS A 294 -8.19 -11.75 11.20
N ALA A 295 -9.03 -12.52 10.51
CA ALA A 295 -9.24 -13.92 10.87
C ALA A 295 -7.96 -14.74 10.62
N ARG A 296 -7.27 -14.48 9.49
CA ARG A 296 -6.03 -15.19 9.10
C ARG A 296 -4.77 -14.60 9.73
N HIS A 297 -4.75 -13.30 10.02
CA HIS A 297 -3.57 -12.53 10.41
C HIS A 297 -3.68 -11.84 11.77
N ALA A 298 -4.56 -12.31 12.66
CA ALA A 298 -4.68 -11.77 14.02
C ALA A 298 -3.34 -11.79 14.78
N ASP A 299 -2.62 -12.89 14.73
CA ASP A 299 -1.28 -13.06 15.31
C ASP A 299 -0.23 -12.13 14.67
N THR A 300 -0.25 -11.96 13.35
CA THR A 300 0.59 -10.99 12.64
C THR A 300 0.33 -9.57 13.11
N LEU A 301 -0.95 -9.18 13.17
CA LEU A 301 -1.38 -7.85 13.60
C LEU A 301 -1.01 -7.59 15.07
N LEU A 302 -1.18 -8.58 15.95
CA LEU A 302 -0.82 -8.46 17.37
C LEU A 302 0.69 -8.39 17.59
N LEU A 303 1.49 -9.13 16.82
CA LEU A 303 2.96 -8.99 16.86
C LEU A 303 3.41 -7.63 16.34
N ALA A 304 2.79 -7.12 15.28
CA ALA A 304 3.02 -5.75 14.82
C ALA A 304 2.63 -4.73 15.90
N ALA A 305 1.52 -4.94 16.62
CA ALA A 305 1.13 -4.10 17.75
C ALA A 305 2.18 -4.11 18.87
N TYR A 306 2.77 -5.26 19.20
CA TYR A 306 3.88 -5.35 20.16
C TYR A 306 5.11 -4.53 19.71
N TYR A 307 5.48 -4.61 18.44
CA TYR A 307 6.59 -3.80 17.91
C TYR A 307 6.29 -2.30 17.96
N ASN A 308 5.07 -1.89 17.60
CA ASN A 308 4.67 -0.48 17.66
C ASN A 308 4.50 0.03 19.10
N TYR A 309 4.05 -0.81 20.02
CA TYR A 309 3.94 -0.46 21.45
C TYR A 309 5.31 -0.13 22.03
N ASN A 310 6.30 -0.97 21.74
CA ASN A 310 7.70 -0.78 22.12
C ASN A 310 8.48 0.07 21.08
N GLY A 311 7.78 0.71 20.14
CA GLY A 311 8.36 1.36 18.97
C GLY A 311 9.18 2.60 19.31
N PRO A 312 8.60 3.62 19.97
CA PRO A 312 9.23 4.93 20.17
C PRO A 312 10.63 4.87 20.77
N ASP A 313 10.83 4.04 21.80
CA ASP A 313 12.12 3.92 22.48
C ASP A 313 13.00 2.80 21.92
N HIS A 314 12.46 1.87 21.12
CA HIS A 314 13.18 0.67 20.69
C HIS A 314 12.97 0.28 19.23
N TYR A 315 11.83 -0.33 18.88
CA TYR A 315 11.72 -1.01 17.58
C TYR A 315 11.71 -0.05 16.39
N TYR A 316 11.29 1.21 16.52
CA TYR A 316 11.35 2.15 15.39
C TYR A 316 12.80 2.41 14.98
N SER A 317 13.68 2.76 15.93
CA SER A 317 15.10 2.97 15.62
C SER A 317 15.82 1.67 15.27
N MET A 318 15.45 0.53 15.86
CA MET A 318 16.03 -0.77 15.49
C MET A 318 15.67 -1.20 14.05
N LEU A 319 14.44 -0.94 13.61
CA LEU A 319 13.96 -1.34 12.28
C LEU A 319 14.34 -0.35 11.17
N ASN A 320 14.61 0.92 11.52
CA ASN A 320 14.91 1.97 10.53
C ASN A 320 16.32 2.56 10.62
N GLN A 321 16.99 2.44 11.77
CA GLN A 321 18.33 2.99 12.04
C GLN A 321 18.44 4.49 11.72
N HIS A 322 17.45 5.30 12.13
CA HIS A 322 17.30 6.72 11.81
C HIS A 322 17.32 7.04 10.31
N GLY A 323 16.98 6.04 9.48
CA GLY A 323 16.81 6.18 8.04
C GLY A 323 15.48 6.83 7.64
N PRO A 324 15.22 6.92 6.33
CA PRO A 324 14.06 7.61 5.79
C PRO A 324 12.75 6.90 6.13
N GLY A 325 11.78 7.68 6.62
CA GLY A 325 10.47 7.20 7.04
C GLY A 325 10.49 6.44 8.38
N GLU A 326 11.43 6.72 9.28
CA GLU A 326 11.51 6.08 10.60
C GLU A 326 10.17 6.14 11.37
N GLY A 327 9.74 4.97 11.85
CA GLY A 327 8.46 4.80 12.51
C GLY A 327 7.92 3.38 12.36
N ASP A 328 6.63 3.27 12.08
CA ASP A 328 5.91 2.00 12.05
C ASP A 328 6.09 1.19 10.76
N LYS A 329 6.66 1.80 9.70
CA LYS A 329 6.65 1.27 8.33
C LYS A 329 7.12 -0.18 8.18
N GLU A 330 8.17 -0.57 8.90
CA GLU A 330 8.72 -1.93 8.82
C GLU A 330 8.04 -2.90 9.80
N THR A 331 7.32 -2.41 10.81
CA THR A 331 6.81 -3.25 11.92
C THR A 331 5.85 -4.35 11.46
N PHE A 332 4.95 -4.01 10.53
CA PHE A 332 3.89 -4.89 10.07
C PHE A 332 4.41 -6.03 9.19
N PHE A 333 5.23 -5.69 8.20
CA PHE A 333 5.83 -6.70 7.34
C PHE A 333 6.80 -7.60 8.11
N GLN A 334 7.62 -7.03 9.01
CA GLN A 334 8.54 -7.80 9.83
C GLN A 334 7.80 -8.77 10.76
N ALA A 335 6.63 -8.40 11.29
CA ALA A 335 5.81 -9.35 12.05
C ALA A 335 5.41 -10.58 11.22
N ALA A 336 4.97 -10.39 9.96
CA ALA A 336 4.63 -11.50 9.08
C ALA A 336 5.84 -12.37 8.73
N LEU A 337 6.98 -11.73 8.43
CA LEU A 337 8.23 -12.41 8.11
C LEU A 337 8.75 -13.25 9.29
N VAL A 338 8.73 -12.68 10.50
CA VAL A 338 9.17 -13.35 11.73
C VAL A 338 8.30 -14.58 12.00
N LEU A 339 6.97 -14.44 11.97
CA LEU A 339 6.08 -15.58 12.23
C LEU A 339 6.21 -16.69 11.18
N ASP A 340 6.42 -16.35 9.91
CA ASP A 340 6.71 -17.35 8.86
C ASP A 340 8.03 -18.08 9.15
N ALA A 341 9.10 -17.35 9.46
CA ALA A 341 10.40 -17.94 9.75
C ALA A 341 10.37 -18.85 11.00
N LEU A 342 9.71 -18.41 12.07
CA LEU A 342 9.53 -19.20 13.30
C LEU A 342 8.68 -20.46 13.06
N ARG A 343 7.67 -20.38 12.19
CA ARG A 343 6.87 -21.54 11.78
C ARG A 343 7.72 -22.60 11.10
N ARG A 344 8.63 -22.20 10.20
CA ARG A 344 9.54 -23.15 9.53
C ARG A 344 10.56 -23.77 10.45
N LYS A 345 11.00 -23.04 11.48
CA LYS A 345 11.85 -23.59 12.54
C LYS A 345 11.08 -24.52 13.48
N GLY A 346 9.76 -24.66 13.34
CA GLY A 346 8.92 -25.50 14.20
C GLY A 346 8.68 -24.95 15.60
N VAL A 347 9.14 -23.72 15.88
CA VAL A 347 9.04 -23.08 17.21
C VAL A 347 7.76 -22.26 17.38
N TYR A 348 7.08 -21.96 16.27
CA TYR A 348 5.78 -21.31 16.27
C TYR A 348 4.78 -22.15 15.47
N ARG A 349 3.57 -22.32 16.00
CA ARG A 349 2.47 -22.95 15.28
C ARG A 349 1.34 -21.96 15.23
N GLN A 350 1.02 -21.49 14.02
CA GLN A 350 -0.18 -20.71 13.81
C GLN A 350 -1.38 -21.59 14.17
N PRO A 351 -2.22 -21.17 15.12
CA PRO A 351 -3.41 -21.93 15.43
C PRO A 351 -4.47 -21.60 14.39
N THR A 352 -5.01 -22.67 13.83
CA THR A 352 -6.03 -22.58 12.78
C THR A 352 -7.45 -22.65 13.34
N ALA A 353 -7.59 -22.91 14.64
CA ALA A 353 -8.85 -23.22 15.30
C ALA A 353 -9.86 -22.06 15.29
N TRP A 354 -9.43 -20.80 15.22
CA TRP A 354 -10.31 -19.63 15.15
C TRP A 354 -10.55 -19.12 13.72
N MET A 355 -9.90 -19.70 12.71
CA MET A 355 -10.19 -19.37 11.31
C MET A 355 -11.61 -19.86 11.01
N LYS A 356 -12.59 -18.96 11.14
CA LYS A 356 -14.02 -19.23 10.92
C LYS A 356 -14.19 -19.84 9.51
N GLN A 357 -15.06 -20.84 9.37
CA GLN A 357 -15.22 -21.58 8.11
C GLN A 357 -15.65 -20.67 6.94
N GLY A 358 -14.93 -20.76 5.80
CA GLY A 358 -15.30 -20.16 4.52
C GLY A 358 -14.18 -19.31 3.88
N ILE A 359 -13.64 -19.80 2.75
CA ILE A 359 -12.57 -19.22 1.90
C ILE A 359 -11.21 -19.02 2.60
N GLY A 360 -10.33 -20.02 2.42
CA GLY A 360 -8.88 -19.88 2.59
C GLY A 360 -8.32 -20.17 3.98
N LEU A 361 -8.05 -21.45 4.28
CA LEU A 361 -7.10 -21.87 5.34
C LEU A 361 -5.65 -21.43 5.07
N LYS A 362 -5.38 -20.78 3.92
CA LYS A 362 -4.05 -20.33 3.49
C LYS A 362 -3.77 -18.95 4.08
N LYS A 363 -2.83 -18.91 5.03
CA LYS A 363 -2.22 -17.68 5.55
C LYS A 363 -0.91 -17.43 4.80
N GLY A 364 -0.82 -16.28 4.14
CA GLY A 364 0.35 -15.82 3.43
C GLY A 364 0.48 -14.30 3.45
N TYR A 365 1.48 -13.76 2.78
CA TYR A 365 1.58 -12.33 2.54
C TYR A 365 2.04 -12.06 1.12
N TRP A 366 1.56 -10.96 0.56
CA TRP A 366 2.04 -10.43 -0.70
C TRP A 366 2.61 -9.05 -0.49
N ASP A 367 3.89 -8.90 -0.80
CA ASP A 367 4.52 -7.60 -0.87
C ASP A 367 4.52 -7.17 -2.32
N VAL A 368 3.90 -6.04 -2.66
CA VAL A 368 3.82 -5.56 -4.05
C VAL A 368 5.24 -5.39 -4.59
N LYS A 369 5.50 -5.91 -5.80
CA LYS A 369 6.84 -5.93 -6.39
C LYS A 369 7.13 -4.70 -7.23
N THR A 370 6.09 -4.09 -7.78
CA THR A 370 6.19 -2.83 -8.51
C THR A 370 6.59 -1.71 -7.54
N MET A 371 7.75 -1.10 -7.79
CA MET A 371 8.18 0.09 -7.06
C MET A 371 7.24 1.26 -7.29
N PRO A 372 7.00 2.12 -6.27
CA PRO A 372 6.21 3.32 -6.45
C PRO A 372 6.83 4.24 -7.51
N LYS A 373 6.00 5.11 -8.11
CA LYS A 373 6.47 6.17 -9.01
C LYS A 373 6.15 7.54 -8.44
N SER A 374 7.14 8.42 -8.37
CA SER A 374 6.95 9.79 -7.88
C SER A 374 6.22 10.61 -8.92
N HIS A 375 5.20 11.33 -8.49
CA HIS A 375 4.57 12.40 -9.27
C HIS A 375 4.66 13.71 -8.49
N GLY A 376 4.71 14.81 -9.23
CA GLY A 376 4.89 16.13 -8.66
C GLY A 376 4.39 17.25 -9.56
N ARG A 377 4.64 18.48 -9.14
CA ARG A 377 4.38 19.67 -9.95
C ARG A 377 5.59 20.59 -9.95
N THR A 378 5.66 21.48 -10.93
CA THR A 378 6.67 22.54 -10.99
C THR A 378 6.03 23.88 -10.64
N VAL A 379 6.65 24.62 -9.73
CA VAL A 379 6.23 25.97 -9.32
C VAL A 379 7.45 26.89 -9.35
N LYS A 380 7.38 28.02 -10.06
CA LYS A 380 8.50 28.99 -10.19
C LYS A 380 9.83 28.31 -10.57
N GLY A 381 9.78 27.43 -11.57
CA GLY A 381 10.93 26.64 -12.04
C GLY A 381 11.38 25.48 -11.14
N ASN A 382 10.80 25.32 -9.93
CA ASN A 382 11.20 24.29 -8.98
C ASN A 382 10.21 23.12 -8.99
N TRP A 383 10.71 21.91 -9.28
CA TRP A 383 9.90 20.70 -9.18
C TRP A 383 9.76 20.27 -7.71
N ARG A 384 8.54 19.89 -7.33
CA ARG A 384 8.22 19.36 -6.00
C ARG A 384 7.47 18.04 -6.14
N GLY A 385 8.00 17.00 -5.50
CA GLY A 385 7.32 15.73 -5.34
C GLY A 385 6.08 15.88 -4.46
N MET A 386 4.96 15.33 -4.92
CA MET A 386 3.67 15.45 -4.24
C MET A 386 3.28 14.12 -3.61
N PHE A 387 3.29 13.06 -4.41
CA PHE A 387 2.84 11.73 -3.98
C PHE A 387 3.56 10.61 -4.71
N MET A 388 3.48 9.43 -4.12
CA MET A 388 3.84 8.15 -4.70
C MET A 388 2.62 7.54 -5.38
N GLN A 389 2.80 7.08 -6.61
CA GLN A 389 1.82 6.27 -7.33
C GLN A 389 2.10 4.80 -7.02
N GLN A 390 1.16 4.12 -6.39
CA GLN A 390 1.32 2.73 -5.94
C GLN A 390 0.41 1.79 -6.71
N MET A 391 0.97 0.65 -7.13
CA MET A 391 0.38 -0.27 -8.09
C MET A 391 -0.85 -1.01 -7.54
N ASP A 392 -1.82 -1.35 -8.40
CA ASP A 392 -2.85 -2.34 -8.07
C ASP A 392 -2.19 -3.72 -7.82
N PRO A 393 -2.35 -4.30 -6.61
CA PRO A 393 -1.66 -5.52 -6.24
C PRO A 393 -2.15 -6.73 -7.05
N SER A 394 -3.36 -6.66 -7.61
CA SER A 394 -3.90 -7.70 -8.49
C SER A 394 -3.16 -7.71 -9.82
N GLU A 395 -2.84 -6.53 -10.37
CA GLU A 395 -2.07 -6.42 -11.60
C GLU A 395 -0.58 -6.69 -11.40
N ASP A 396 -0.04 -6.27 -10.26
CA ASP A 396 1.30 -6.65 -9.82
C ASP A 396 1.43 -8.18 -9.76
N TYR A 397 0.51 -8.84 -9.05
CA TYR A 397 0.47 -10.30 -8.94
C TYR A 397 0.37 -10.98 -10.30
N ARG A 398 -0.56 -10.54 -11.17
CA ARG A 398 -0.71 -11.11 -12.52
C ARG A 398 0.60 -11.01 -13.32
N THR A 399 1.27 -9.85 -13.25
CA THR A 399 2.51 -9.61 -13.98
C THR A 399 3.65 -10.47 -13.46
N VAL A 400 3.79 -10.58 -12.13
CA VAL A 400 4.81 -11.42 -11.49
C VAL A 400 4.58 -12.89 -11.83
N MET A 401 3.34 -13.39 -11.75
CA MET A 401 3.04 -14.78 -12.09
C MET A 401 3.31 -15.09 -13.56
N ALA A 402 3.00 -14.16 -14.47
CA ALA A 402 3.34 -14.31 -15.89
C ALA A 402 4.86 -14.35 -16.12
N ALA A 403 5.64 -13.51 -15.43
CA ALA A 403 7.10 -13.49 -15.54
C ALA A 403 7.74 -14.77 -15.01
N ILE A 404 7.24 -15.32 -13.89
CA ILE A 404 7.68 -16.61 -13.35
C ILE A 404 7.42 -17.73 -14.34
N GLU A 405 6.21 -17.79 -14.89
CA GLU A 405 5.83 -18.83 -15.83
C GLU A 405 6.68 -18.78 -17.11
N LYS A 406 6.97 -17.57 -17.59
CA LYS A 406 7.89 -17.37 -18.71
C LYS A 406 9.30 -17.88 -18.38
N ALA A 407 9.86 -17.48 -17.24
CA ALA A 407 11.21 -17.90 -16.83
C ALA A 407 11.34 -19.43 -16.72
N LYS A 408 10.30 -20.11 -16.21
CA LYS A 408 10.26 -21.58 -16.16
C LYS A 408 10.24 -22.22 -17.54
N ASN A 409 9.41 -21.71 -18.45
CA ASN A 409 9.33 -22.24 -19.81
C ASN A 409 10.64 -22.03 -20.57
N ASP A 410 11.32 -20.90 -20.37
CA ASP A 410 12.64 -20.63 -20.94
C ASP A 410 13.69 -21.63 -20.40
N GLU A 411 13.71 -21.94 -19.09
CA GLU A 411 14.60 -22.96 -18.52
C GLU A 411 14.35 -24.37 -19.07
N VAL A 412 13.09 -24.75 -19.29
CA VAL A 412 12.73 -26.05 -19.88
C VAL A 412 13.17 -26.10 -21.34
N HIS A 413 12.97 -25.02 -22.10
CA HIS A 413 13.41 -24.93 -23.49
C HIS A 413 14.94 -24.97 -23.61
N ASP A 414 15.67 -24.30 -22.73
CA ASP A 414 17.14 -24.33 -22.71
C ASP A 414 17.66 -25.74 -22.38
N LYS A 415 17.07 -26.42 -21.39
CA LYS A 415 17.42 -27.83 -21.08
C LYS A 415 17.11 -28.78 -22.22
N ALA A 416 15.96 -28.63 -22.88
CA ALA A 416 15.59 -29.44 -24.05
C ALA A 416 16.48 -29.17 -25.27
N ASN A 417 16.92 -27.92 -25.46
CA ASN A 417 17.85 -27.55 -26.52
C ASN A 417 19.26 -28.10 -26.23
N ASP A 418 19.75 -28.02 -25.00
CA ASP A 418 21.04 -28.62 -24.58
C ASP A 418 21.03 -30.14 -24.73
N GLU A 419 19.93 -30.82 -24.39
CA GLU A 419 19.78 -32.26 -24.62
C GLU A 419 19.74 -32.59 -26.13
N SER A 420 19.11 -31.75 -26.96
CA SER A 420 19.09 -31.91 -28.42
C SER A 420 20.46 -31.64 -29.08
N GLU A 421 21.26 -30.73 -28.53
CA GLU A 421 22.62 -30.41 -28.99
C GLU A 421 23.65 -31.43 -28.50
N SER A 422 23.36 -32.17 -27.42
CA SER A 422 24.15 -33.31 -26.95
C SER A 422 24.00 -34.58 -27.81
N ASN A 423 23.03 -34.62 -28.74
CA ASN A 423 22.82 -35.76 -29.64
C ASN A 423 23.84 -35.75 -30.81
N PRO A 424 24.72 -36.77 -30.95
CA PRO A 424 25.77 -36.81 -31.98
C PRO A 424 25.26 -36.67 -33.43
N ALA A 425 23.99 -37.00 -33.67
CA ALA A 425 23.36 -36.91 -34.99
C ALA A 425 23.01 -35.47 -35.44
N ALA A 426 22.79 -34.53 -34.50
CA ALA A 426 22.47 -33.13 -34.83
C ALA A 426 23.73 -32.34 -35.21
N ARG A 427 24.88 -32.67 -34.60
CA ARG A 427 26.19 -32.06 -34.89
C ARG A 427 26.67 -32.35 -36.32
N ALA A 428 26.29 -33.49 -36.89
CA ALA A 428 26.62 -33.86 -38.27
C ALA A 428 25.83 -33.06 -39.32
N ARG A 429 24.60 -32.61 -39.01
CA ARG A 429 23.74 -31.87 -39.96
C ARG A 429 24.06 -30.37 -40.07
N ARG A 430 24.73 -29.77 -39.09
CA ARG A 430 25.16 -28.35 -39.17
C ARG A 430 26.54 -28.14 -39.80
N SER A 431 27.41 -29.16 -39.85
CA SER A 431 28.75 -29.03 -40.46
C SER A 431 28.72 -28.89 -42.00
N THR A 432 27.63 -29.31 -42.66
CA THR A 432 27.46 -29.19 -44.11
C THR A 432 26.83 -27.87 -44.55
N ALA A 433 26.22 -27.09 -43.64
CA ALA A 433 25.62 -25.80 -43.96
C ALA A 433 26.58 -24.60 -43.80
N HIS A 434 27.70 -24.76 -43.08
CA HIS A 434 28.67 -23.68 -42.85
C HIS A 434 29.79 -23.57 -43.91
N SER A 435 29.85 -24.51 -44.86
CA SER A 435 30.82 -24.49 -45.97
C SER A 435 30.41 -23.59 -47.15
N ARG A 436 29.20 -23.02 -47.18
CA ARG A 436 28.68 -22.26 -48.34
C ARG A 436 28.51 -20.76 -48.16
N ARG A 437 28.97 -20.15 -47.06
CA ARG A 437 28.80 -18.69 -46.82
C ARG A 437 30.08 -17.87 -46.59
N GLN A 438 31.27 -18.47 -46.69
CA GLN A 438 32.53 -17.70 -46.76
C GLN A 438 32.93 -17.44 -48.21
N LYS A 439 32.33 -16.42 -48.83
CA LYS A 439 32.95 -15.60 -49.87
C LYS A 439 32.20 -14.27 -49.87
N VAL A 440 32.84 -13.22 -49.34
CA VAL A 440 32.89 -11.83 -49.82
C VAL A 440 33.49 -10.92 -48.73
N SER A 441 34.59 -10.23 -49.11
CA SER A 441 35.31 -9.04 -48.56
C SER A 441 35.64 -9.01 -47.05
N LYS A 442 36.88 -9.00 -46.53
CA LYS A 442 38.16 -8.31 -46.85
C LYS A 442 38.06 -6.77 -46.91
N PHE A 443 39.12 -6.12 -46.38
CA PHE A 443 39.40 -4.67 -46.13
C PHE A 443 39.07 -4.19 -44.71
N GLU A 444 39.95 -3.57 -43.91
CA GLU A 444 41.40 -3.28 -44.03
C GLU A 444 42.03 -2.92 -42.64
N HIS A 445 43.37 -2.94 -42.56
CA HIS A 445 44.30 -2.75 -41.43
C HIS A 445 44.14 -1.42 -40.60
N LYS A 446 44.23 -1.38 -39.25
CA LYS A 446 45.38 -1.37 -38.25
C LYS A 446 46.12 0.00 -38.09
N PRO A 447 46.94 0.29 -37.02
CA PRO A 447 47.15 -0.34 -35.68
C PRO A 447 47.56 0.58 -34.46
N ASN A 448 47.74 -0.08 -33.30
CA ASN A 448 48.68 0.16 -32.15
C ASN A 448 48.33 1.24 -31.09
N VAL A 449 48.50 1.01 -29.78
CA VAL A 449 49.75 0.63 -29.07
C VAL A 449 49.54 -0.32 -27.88
N LYS A 450 50.55 -1.19 -27.67
CA LYS A 450 50.73 -2.17 -26.59
C LYS A 450 51.23 -1.53 -25.28
N GLN A 451 50.88 -2.10 -24.14
CA GLN A 451 51.87 -2.47 -23.11
C GLN A 451 51.47 -3.76 -22.35
N ARG A 452 52.44 -4.68 -22.30
CA ARG A 452 52.54 -5.95 -21.55
C ARG A 452 53.07 -5.63 -20.13
N ARG A 453 53.09 -6.45 -19.07
CA ARG A 453 52.80 -7.86 -18.67
C ARG A 453 52.98 -7.85 -17.13
N ALA A 454 52.29 -8.66 -16.33
CA ALA A 454 52.72 -9.96 -15.77
C ALA A 454 51.65 -10.33 -14.71
N GLY A 455 51.22 -11.57 -14.41
CA GLY A 455 51.78 -12.89 -14.61
C GLY A 455 51.76 -13.62 -13.25
N HIS A 456 50.73 -14.41 -12.96
CA HIS A 456 50.77 -15.51 -11.98
C HIS A 456 49.64 -16.52 -12.25
N LYS A 457 49.96 -17.81 -12.15
CA LYS A 457 49.11 -19.00 -12.36
C LYS A 457 49.31 -19.96 -11.16
N PRO A 458 48.51 -21.04 -10.99
CA PRO A 458 47.78 -21.34 -9.75
C PRO A 458 48.15 -22.68 -9.09
N GLY A 459 47.49 -23.00 -7.96
CA GLY A 459 47.27 -24.36 -7.47
C GLY A 459 46.68 -24.40 -6.05
N PRO A 460 46.20 -25.55 -5.53
CA PRO A 460 45.45 -26.63 -6.17
C PRO A 460 44.09 -26.90 -5.47
N LYS A 461 43.23 -27.66 -6.16
CA LYS A 461 41.94 -28.18 -5.67
C LYS A 461 42.15 -29.37 -4.70
N GLN A 462 41.27 -29.50 -3.71
CA GLN A 462 40.90 -30.79 -3.10
C GLN A 462 39.38 -30.97 -3.14
N ASN A 463 38.98 -32.09 -3.75
CA ASN A 463 37.74 -32.86 -3.63
C ASN A 463 37.49 -33.25 -2.15
N GLN A 464 36.34 -33.68 -1.64
CA GLN A 464 35.02 -34.14 -2.09
C GLN A 464 34.23 -34.31 -0.77
N ASP A 465 32.91 -34.08 -0.77
CA ASP A 465 31.97 -35.06 -0.20
C ASP A 465 30.54 -34.74 -0.65
N ALA A 466 29.82 -35.82 -0.94
CA ALA A 466 28.56 -35.89 -1.67
C ALA A 466 27.46 -36.53 -0.81
N GLY A 467 26.21 -36.27 -1.20
CA GLY A 467 24.98 -36.92 -0.69
C GLY A 467 24.13 -35.95 0.13
N GLU A 468 22.86 -35.66 -0.18
CA GLU A 468 21.85 -36.47 -0.87
C GLU A 468 21.03 -35.60 -1.84
N ASP A 469 20.75 -36.17 -3.01
CA ASP A 469 20.03 -35.58 -4.14
C ASP A 469 18.56 -36.03 -4.06
N GLU A 470 17.66 -35.15 -3.62
CA GLU A 470 16.21 -35.38 -3.76
C GLU A 470 15.79 -35.00 -5.18
N THR A 471 15.58 -36.02 -6.01
CA THR A 471 15.03 -35.89 -7.36
C THR A 471 13.63 -35.29 -7.33
N VAL A 472 13.46 -34.08 -7.86
CA VAL A 472 12.16 -33.42 -8.07
C VAL A 472 11.53 -33.94 -9.37
N PRO A 473 10.27 -34.43 -9.37
CA PRO A 473 9.59 -34.84 -10.60
C PRO A 473 9.24 -33.65 -11.49
N ASN A 474 9.44 -33.85 -12.79
CA ASN A 474 9.12 -32.92 -13.87
C ASN A 474 7.62 -33.01 -14.19
N ASP A 475 6.80 -32.10 -13.64
CA ASP A 475 5.39 -31.95 -14.01
C ASP A 475 5.12 -30.48 -14.39
N SER A 476 4.83 -30.25 -15.67
CA SER A 476 4.63 -28.96 -16.32
C SER A 476 3.18 -28.47 -16.21
N THR A 477 2.56 -28.65 -15.05
CA THR A 477 1.27 -28.03 -14.73
C THR A 477 1.41 -27.23 -13.43
N LEU A 478 0.97 -25.97 -13.44
CA LEU A 478 0.88 -25.13 -12.24
C LEU A 478 -0.12 -25.75 -11.26
N THR A 479 0.32 -26.71 -10.46
CA THR A 479 -0.46 -27.26 -9.38
C THR A 479 -0.69 -26.18 -8.31
N GLU A 480 -1.84 -26.24 -7.62
CA GLU A 480 -2.14 -25.36 -6.48
C GLU A 480 -1.05 -25.40 -5.38
N SER A 481 -0.24 -26.47 -5.33
CA SER A 481 0.87 -26.63 -4.38
C SER A 481 2.02 -25.65 -4.63
N HIS A 482 2.30 -25.26 -5.87
CA HIS A 482 3.38 -24.32 -6.21
C HIS A 482 2.99 -22.88 -5.86
N ILE A 483 1.77 -22.46 -6.20
CA ILE A 483 1.24 -21.11 -5.87
C ILE A 483 1.15 -20.93 -4.34
N SER A 484 0.77 -21.99 -3.61
CA SER A 484 0.71 -21.97 -2.15
C SER A 484 2.08 -21.77 -1.49
N ARG A 485 3.17 -22.22 -2.12
CA ARG A 485 4.52 -21.97 -1.60
C ARG A 485 4.85 -20.49 -1.68
N PHE A 486 4.63 -19.85 -2.83
CA PHE A 486 5.05 -18.46 -3.05
C PHE A 486 4.38 -17.43 -2.15
N LEU A 487 3.09 -17.61 -1.84
CA LEU A 487 2.36 -16.66 -1.00
C LEU A 487 2.65 -16.82 0.48
N THR A 488 3.22 -17.94 0.89
CA THR A 488 3.45 -18.24 2.31
C THR A 488 4.93 -18.39 2.63
N ASP A 489 5.81 -18.07 1.68
CA ASP A 489 7.26 -18.29 1.76
C ASP A 489 8.06 -16.99 1.53
N SER A 490 8.70 -16.46 2.57
CA SER A 490 9.68 -15.34 2.46
C SER A 490 10.80 -15.53 1.43
N ALA A 491 11.25 -16.76 1.13
CA ALA A 491 12.28 -17.01 0.13
C ALA A 491 11.81 -16.69 -1.30
N PHE A 492 10.50 -16.60 -1.51
CA PHE A 492 9.95 -16.11 -2.77
C PHE A 492 10.41 -14.69 -3.10
N LEU A 493 10.64 -13.84 -2.09
CA LEU A 493 11.13 -12.48 -2.28
C LEU A 493 12.45 -12.45 -3.03
N ASP A 494 13.38 -13.37 -2.71
CA ASP A 494 14.67 -13.50 -3.40
C ASP A 494 14.51 -13.91 -4.87
N THR A 495 13.45 -14.66 -5.20
CA THR A 495 13.19 -15.16 -6.55
C THR A 495 12.51 -14.09 -7.40
N ALA A 496 11.40 -13.52 -6.89
CA ALA A 496 10.62 -12.51 -7.62
C ALA A 496 11.35 -11.18 -7.74
N GLY A 497 12.15 -10.82 -6.73
CA GLY A 497 12.92 -9.58 -6.71
C GLY A 497 13.88 -9.44 -7.89
N ARG A 498 14.24 -10.52 -8.59
CA ARG A 498 15.17 -10.52 -9.73
C ARG A 498 14.49 -10.64 -11.10
N LEU A 499 13.18 -10.78 -11.15
CA LEU A 499 12.47 -10.96 -12.41
C LEU A 499 12.34 -9.62 -13.15
N PRO A 500 12.53 -9.59 -14.47
CA PRO A 500 12.17 -8.43 -15.26
C PRO A 500 10.64 -8.35 -15.34
N LEU A 501 10.07 -7.31 -14.74
CA LEU A 501 8.63 -7.08 -14.71
C LEU A 501 8.25 -5.89 -15.60
N GLU A 502 7.39 -6.12 -16.58
CA GLU A 502 6.79 -5.07 -17.42
C GLU A 502 5.38 -4.78 -16.91
N HIS A 503 5.21 -3.68 -16.19
CA HIS A 503 3.93 -3.26 -15.66
C HIS A 503 3.29 -2.17 -16.51
N ASP A 504 1.95 -2.21 -16.62
CA ASP A 504 1.19 -1.15 -17.26
C ASP A 504 1.09 0.08 -16.31
N PRO A 505 1.65 1.24 -16.69
CA PRO A 505 1.62 2.46 -15.87
C PRO A 505 0.22 3.07 -15.71
N HIS A 506 -0.82 2.50 -16.31
CA HIS A 506 -2.20 2.94 -16.13
C HIS A 506 -2.89 2.27 -14.92
N HIS A 507 -2.28 1.27 -14.28
CA HIS A 507 -2.92 0.46 -13.23
C HIS A 507 -2.51 0.83 -11.78
N TYR A 508 -2.13 2.09 -11.55
CA TYR A 508 -1.97 2.57 -10.17
C TYR A 508 -3.31 2.59 -9.42
N MET A 509 -3.28 2.13 -8.17
CA MET A 509 -4.42 2.07 -7.28
C MET A 509 -4.48 3.26 -6.32
N PHE A 510 -3.33 3.70 -5.80
CA PHE A 510 -3.26 4.73 -4.77
C PHE A 510 -2.29 5.87 -5.11
N PHE A 511 -2.63 7.07 -4.67
CA PHE A 511 -1.73 8.22 -4.54
C PHE A 511 -1.43 8.47 -3.06
N HIS A 512 -0.26 8.05 -2.59
CA HIS A 512 0.18 8.28 -1.22
C HIS A 512 1.02 9.56 -1.13
N HIS A 513 0.50 10.60 -0.47
CA HIS A 513 1.10 11.92 -0.50
C HIS A 513 2.22 12.06 0.52
N ASN A 514 3.47 11.79 0.16
CA ASN A 514 4.63 12.02 1.04
C ASN A 514 5.11 13.48 1.06
N GLY A 515 4.69 14.31 0.09
CA GLY A 515 4.96 15.74 0.04
C GLY A 515 3.81 16.56 0.61
N VAL A 516 3.14 17.33 -0.26
CA VAL A 516 1.98 18.15 0.13
C VAL A 516 0.78 17.26 0.39
N LYS A 517 0.25 17.32 1.62
CA LYS A 517 -0.91 16.53 2.03
C LYS A 517 -2.21 17.17 1.50
N PRO A 518 -3.19 16.38 1.02
CA PRO A 518 -4.42 16.87 0.41
C PRO A 518 -5.44 17.34 1.48
N ASP A 519 -5.04 18.24 2.37
CA ASP A 519 -5.93 18.85 3.37
C ASP A 519 -6.48 20.18 2.87
N LEU A 520 -7.70 20.18 2.36
CA LEU A 520 -8.32 21.39 1.82
C LEU A 520 -8.84 22.34 2.91
N THR A 521 -8.75 21.99 4.20
CA THR A 521 -8.97 22.96 5.29
C THR A 521 -7.75 23.88 5.49
N ALA A 522 -6.60 23.51 4.94
CA ALA A 522 -5.36 24.29 5.01
C ALA A 522 -5.36 25.51 4.08
N VAL A 523 -6.42 25.74 3.29
CA VAL A 523 -6.53 26.92 2.40
C VAL A 523 -6.52 28.27 3.11
N LEU A 524 -6.63 28.29 4.44
CA LEU A 524 -6.50 29.49 5.27
C LEU A 524 -5.07 29.76 5.75
N ASP A 525 -4.16 28.81 5.53
CA ASP A 525 -2.76 28.94 5.88
C ASP A 525 -1.97 29.26 4.62
N GLU A 526 -1.49 30.49 4.51
CA GLU A 526 -0.71 30.94 3.35
C GLU A 526 0.62 30.20 3.21
N ALA A 527 1.13 29.61 4.29
CA ALA A 527 2.30 28.73 4.25
C ALA A 527 1.96 27.29 3.83
N ALA A 528 0.67 26.93 3.77
CA ALA A 528 0.27 25.61 3.32
C ALA A 528 0.55 25.47 1.83
N GLU A 529 1.42 24.51 1.52
CA GLU A 529 1.87 24.28 0.15
C GLU A 529 0.75 23.85 -0.80
N VAL A 530 -0.44 23.50 -0.30
CA VAL A 530 -1.62 23.30 -1.15
C VAL A 530 -2.00 24.57 -1.94
N LEU A 531 -1.57 25.76 -1.48
CA LEU A 531 -1.85 27.08 -2.06
C LEU A 531 -0.70 27.70 -2.87
N ALA A 532 0.13 26.89 -3.52
CA ALA A 532 1.24 27.46 -4.29
C ALA A 532 0.76 28.40 -5.41
N THR A 533 1.58 29.41 -5.69
CA THR A 533 1.36 30.38 -6.77
C THR A 533 2.53 30.42 -7.75
N ASP A 534 2.25 30.79 -8.99
CA ASP A 534 3.27 31.04 -10.02
C ASP A 534 3.99 32.40 -9.83
N GLU A 535 4.82 32.79 -10.81
CA GLU A 535 5.57 34.04 -10.78
C GLU A 535 4.67 35.30 -10.81
N GLU A 536 3.44 35.17 -11.30
CA GLU A 536 2.44 36.23 -11.41
C GLU A 536 1.47 36.24 -10.20
N GLU A 537 1.77 35.44 -9.17
CA GLU A 537 0.95 35.26 -7.97
C GLU A 537 -0.42 34.60 -8.21
N HIS A 538 -0.62 33.92 -9.36
CA HIS A 538 -1.82 33.12 -9.60
C HIS A 538 -1.71 31.75 -8.95
N TYR A 539 -2.81 31.27 -8.35
CA TYR A 539 -2.84 29.92 -7.78
C TYR A 539 -2.62 28.86 -8.87
N VAL A 540 -1.81 27.85 -8.54
CA VAL A 540 -1.55 26.72 -9.43
C VAL A 540 -2.18 25.44 -8.89
N ARG A 541 -2.45 24.53 -9.83
CA ARG A 541 -3.01 23.19 -9.54
C ARG A 541 -2.17 22.41 -8.54
N MET A 542 -2.84 21.61 -7.70
CA MET A 542 -2.18 20.81 -6.67
C MET A 542 -1.25 19.77 -7.30
N TRP A 543 -1.68 19.06 -8.34
CA TRP A 543 -0.92 17.97 -8.97
C TRP A 543 -0.34 18.32 -10.34
N GLY A 544 -0.25 19.62 -10.63
CA GLY A 544 0.31 20.15 -11.88
C GLY A 544 -0.69 20.09 -13.04
N ASP A 545 -0.16 20.10 -14.27
CA ASP A 545 -0.98 20.04 -15.49
C ASP A 545 -1.88 18.79 -15.50
N PRO A 546 -3.17 18.88 -15.87
CA PRO A 546 -4.09 17.75 -15.79
C PRO A 546 -3.97 16.75 -16.95
N GLY A 547 -3.16 16.99 -17.98
CA GLY A 547 -3.07 16.09 -19.14
C GLY A 547 -2.81 14.64 -18.73
N TRP A 548 -1.82 14.42 -17.86
CA TRP A 548 -1.46 13.07 -17.40
C TRP A 548 -2.59 12.37 -16.62
N ILE A 549 -3.40 13.12 -15.86
CA ILE A 549 -4.46 12.56 -15.01
C ILE A 549 -5.70 12.26 -15.85
N ILE A 550 -6.01 13.13 -16.82
CA ILE A 550 -7.09 12.93 -17.78
C ILE A 550 -6.77 11.77 -18.70
N ASP A 551 -5.55 11.69 -19.23
CA ASP A 551 -5.11 10.59 -20.10
C ASP A 551 -5.19 9.23 -19.39
N ARG A 552 -4.90 9.21 -18.08
CA ARG A 552 -4.88 7.96 -17.30
C ARG A 552 -6.25 7.53 -16.77
N TYR A 553 -7.08 8.48 -16.33
CA TYR A 553 -8.33 8.18 -15.62
C TYR A 553 -9.58 8.65 -16.38
N GLY A 554 -9.41 9.24 -17.57
CA GLY A 554 -10.50 9.74 -18.41
C GLY A 554 -11.18 11.01 -17.88
N ARG A 555 -10.68 11.58 -16.79
CA ARG A 555 -11.25 12.77 -16.15
C ARG A 555 -10.25 13.48 -15.24
N ASP A 556 -10.56 14.73 -14.94
CA ASP A 556 -9.80 15.56 -14.03
C ASP A 556 -10.19 15.28 -12.56
N ILE A 557 -9.57 14.26 -11.96
CA ILE A 557 -9.92 13.85 -10.58
C ILE A 557 -9.50 14.89 -9.52
N GLU A 558 -8.52 15.75 -9.79
CA GLU A 558 -8.15 16.85 -8.88
C GLU A 558 -9.27 17.89 -8.83
N LYS A 559 -9.78 18.31 -9.99
CA LYS A 559 -10.89 19.27 -10.07
C LYS A 559 -12.13 18.74 -9.36
N VAL A 560 -12.42 17.44 -9.54
CA VAL A 560 -13.54 16.77 -8.86
C VAL A 560 -13.33 16.75 -7.33
N LEU A 561 -12.13 16.44 -6.86
CA LEU A 561 -11.82 16.46 -5.42
C LEU A 561 -12.06 17.84 -4.80
N TRP A 562 -11.62 18.90 -5.46
CA TRP A 562 -11.89 20.27 -4.99
C TRP A 562 -13.38 20.58 -4.95
N HIS A 563 -14.10 20.28 -6.03
CA HIS A 563 -15.54 20.51 -6.12
C HIS A 563 -16.29 19.80 -4.97
N ASP A 564 -16.04 18.51 -4.76
CA ASP A 564 -16.73 17.73 -3.74
C ASP A 564 -16.37 18.16 -2.32
N SER A 565 -15.15 18.62 -2.12
CA SER A 565 -14.73 19.17 -0.83
C SER A 565 -15.44 20.50 -0.54
N ILE A 566 -15.65 21.35 -1.54
CA ILE A 566 -16.49 22.56 -1.41
C ILE A 566 -17.91 22.17 -0.98
N GLU A 567 -18.49 21.13 -1.60
CA GLU A 567 -19.83 20.61 -1.24
C GLU A 567 -19.91 20.08 0.20
N ILE A 568 -18.79 19.66 0.80
CA ILE A 568 -18.72 19.31 2.23
C ILE A 568 -18.56 20.56 3.10
N TYR A 569 -17.51 21.35 2.88
CA TYR A 569 -17.15 22.44 3.80
C TYR A 569 -18.10 23.64 3.73
N CYS A 570 -18.90 23.76 2.66
CA CYS A 570 -19.91 24.81 2.50
C CYS A 570 -21.33 24.41 2.95
N GLN A 571 -21.49 23.26 3.64
CA GLN A 571 -22.78 22.85 4.17
C GLN A 571 -23.27 23.82 5.27
N GLU A 572 -24.56 24.14 5.27
CA GLU A 572 -25.15 25.14 6.17
C GLU A 572 -24.89 24.82 7.65
N GLN A 573 -25.00 23.55 8.05
CA GLN A 573 -24.74 23.13 9.43
C GLN A 573 -23.28 23.32 9.87
N LEU A 574 -22.33 23.34 8.94
CA LEU A 574 -20.91 23.60 9.23
C LEU A 574 -20.59 25.10 9.27
N ALA A 575 -21.43 25.96 8.71
CA ALA A 575 -21.23 27.41 8.72
C ALA A 575 -21.28 28.02 10.13
N ARG A 576 -21.82 27.30 11.13
CA ARG A 576 -21.74 27.67 12.56
C ARG A 576 -20.31 27.74 13.07
N PHE A 577 -19.39 27.01 12.44
CA PHE A 577 -17.97 27.06 12.74
C PHE A 577 -17.31 28.16 11.89
N GLU A 578 -16.97 29.29 12.51
CA GLU A 578 -16.40 30.45 11.82
C GLU A 578 -15.18 30.11 10.96
N ARG A 579 -14.33 29.19 11.42
CA ARG A 579 -13.19 28.68 10.64
C ARG A 579 -13.66 28.00 9.35
N LEU A 580 -14.65 27.11 9.41
CA LEU A 580 -15.14 26.39 8.23
C LEU A 580 -15.88 27.31 7.26
N ARG A 581 -16.59 28.33 7.76
CA ARG A 581 -17.17 29.40 6.92
C ARG A 581 -16.11 30.12 6.09
N LYS A 582 -14.96 30.45 6.71
CA LYS A 582 -13.81 31.03 6.01
C LYS A 582 -13.17 30.05 5.02
N VAL A 583 -12.99 28.79 5.40
CA VAL A 583 -12.49 27.71 4.51
C VAL A 583 -13.38 27.63 3.26
N CYS A 584 -14.69 27.48 3.42
CA CYS A 584 -15.65 27.43 2.32
C CYS A 584 -15.49 28.62 1.34
N LYS A 585 -15.44 29.85 1.88
CA LYS A 585 -15.28 31.05 1.05
C LYS A 585 -13.97 30.99 0.25
N LYS A 586 -12.85 30.69 0.92
CA LYS A 586 -11.53 30.67 0.30
C LYS A 586 -11.39 29.54 -0.73
N MET A 587 -11.96 28.36 -0.48
CA MET A 587 -11.97 27.26 -1.44
C MET A 587 -12.72 27.63 -2.72
N ARG A 588 -13.86 28.34 -2.64
CA ARG A 588 -14.59 28.81 -3.83
C ARG A 588 -13.78 29.80 -4.64
N GLU A 589 -13.14 30.78 -3.99
CA GLU A 589 -12.25 31.75 -4.64
C GLU A 589 -11.13 31.05 -5.41
N ILE A 590 -10.44 30.09 -4.79
CA ILE A 590 -9.37 29.32 -5.42
C ILE A 590 -9.90 28.46 -6.58
N TYR A 591 -11.02 27.77 -6.37
CA TYR A 591 -11.60 26.90 -7.39
C TYR A 591 -11.97 27.66 -8.67
N GLU A 592 -12.54 28.86 -8.52
CA GLU A 592 -12.85 29.73 -9.65
C GLU A 592 -11.59 30.15 -10.42
N GLN A 593 -10.52 30.52 -9.71
CA GLN A 593 -9.26 30.94 -10.32
C GLN A 593 -8.49 29.80 -10.99
N VAL A 594 -8.49 28.61 -10.40
CA VAL A 594 -7.63 27.49 -10.84
C VAL A 594 -8.33 26.58 -11.84
N HIS A 595 -9.63 26.37 -11.69
CA HIS A 595 -10.35 25.32 -12.42
C HIS A 595 -11.43 25.84 -13.37
N ASN A 596 -11.80 27.12 -13.29
CA ASN A 596 -12.78 27.76 -14.18
C ASN A 596 -12.20 28.93 -15.00
N ALA A 597 -10.88 29.15 -14.93
CA ALA A 597 -10.16 30.13 -15.75
C ALA A 597 -10.07 29.74 -17.22
#